data_AF-A0A1F7FMB2-F1
#
_entry.id   AF-A0A1F7FMB2-F1
#
_cell.length_a   1.000
_cell.length_b   1.000
_cell.length_c   1.000
_cell.angle_alpha   90.00
_cell.angle_beta   90.00
_cell.angle_gamma   90.00
#
_symmetry.space_group_name_H-M   'P 1'
#
loop_
_entity.id
_entity.type
_entity.pdbx_description
1 polymer ?
#
loop_
_entity_poly.entity_id
_entity_poly.type
_entity_poly.pdbx_seq_one_letter_code
_entity_poly.pdbx_strand_id
1 'polypeptide(L)'
;MKNFVGFALFVGLGILTSLWAQLDEQRNQNADLFKARQMLIECFAGLDLQRIIEQNAEYFEELDAGYDADNQRFFIEQPIAGSQYRDAGLLMLISYPRPGEAEICLYAPEHLSWQWLRSRVRRVPACINAPLVFEPMQQPDDMMPNSQPASATMQLQHCKYEPEMGN
;
A
#
# COMPACT_ATOMS: atom_id res chain seq x y z
N MET A 1 -33.41 3.73 44.03
CA MET A 1 -33.00 3.98 42.62
C MET A 1 -31.94 5.09 42.49
N LYS A 2 -30.91 5.16 43.36
CA LYS A 2 -29.87 6.22 43.30
C LYS A 2 -28.57 5.80 42.60
N ASN A 3 -28.28 4.50 42.50
CA ASN A 3 -27.03 4.00 41.91
C ASN A 3 -27.11 3.76 40.39
N PHE A 4 -28.32 3.74 39.82
CA PHE A 4 -28.56 3.44 38.40
C PHE A 4 -28.23 4.62 37.49
N VAL A 5 -28.47 5.85 37.97
CA VAL A 5 -28.18 7.09 37.22
C VAL A 5 -26.68 7.31 37.08
N GLY A 6 -25.91 7.03 38.15
CA GLY A 6 -24.44 7.10 38.10
C GLY A 6 -23.86 6.11 37.09
N PHE A 7 -24.31 4.86 37.12
CA PHE A 7 -23.87 3.83 36.17
C PHE A 7 -24.21 4.18 34.72
N ALA A 8 -25.42 4.68 34.45
CA ALA A 8 -25.82 5.12 33.12
C ALA A 8 -24.97 6.30 32.60
N LEU A 9 -24.59 7.24 33.49
CA LEU A 9 -23.70 8.35 33.15
C LEU A 9 -22.28 7.87 32.81
N PHE A 10 -21.73 6.92 33.57
CA PHE A 10 -20.41 6.35 33.28
C PHE A 10 -20.38 5.56 31.97
N VAL A 11 -21.42 4.78 31.67
CA VAL A 11 -21.55 4.07 30.39
C VAL A 11 -21.68 5.06 29.23
N GLY A 12 -22.49 6.11 29.38
CA GLY A 12 -22.64 7.16 28.37
C GLY A 12 -21.33 7.93 28.11
N LEU A 13 -20.59 8.29 29.17
CA LEU A 13 -19.27 8.92 29.06
C LEU A 13 -18.25 7.99 28.38
N GLY A 14 -18.24 6.70 28.73
CA GLY A 14 -17.36 5.71 28.12
C GLY A 14 -17.57 5.59 26.61
N ILE A 15 -18.83 5.49 26.17
CA ILE A 15 -19.20 5.42 24.75
C ILE A 15 -18.78 6.70 24.01
N LEU A 16 -18.96 7.87 24.63
CA LEU A 16 -18.55 9.14 24.04
C LEU A 16 -17.02 9.20 23.88
N THR A 17 -16.26 8.80 24.91
CA THR A 17 -14.80 8.79 24.84
C THR A 17 -14.26 7.80 23.81
N SER A 18 -14.89 6.63 23.65
CA SER A 18 -14.51 5.69 22.58
C SER A 18 -14.81 6.22 21.18
N LEU A 19 -15.92 6.96 21.01
CA LEU A 19 -16.26 7.61 19.74
C LEU A 19 -15.25 8.70 19.38
N TRP A 20 -14.83 9.52 20.36
CA TRP A 20 -13.80 10.54 20.15
C TRP A 20 -12.44 9.93 19.83
N ALA A 21 -12.03 8.88 20.56
CA ALA A 21 -10.79 8.16 20.27
C ALA A 21 -10.80 7.57 18.85
N GLN A 22 -11.92 6.97 18.43
CA GLN A 22 -12.07 6.42 17.09
C GLN A 22 -12.05 7.51 16.00
N LEU A 23 -12.65 8.68 16.27
CA LEU A 23 -12.65 9.81 15.34
C LEU A 23 -11.23 10.39 15.17
N ASP A 24 -10.49 10.53 16.26
CA ASP A 24 -9.11 11.02 16.25
C ASP A 24 -8.17 10.04 15.53
N GLU A 25 -8.33 8.74 15.78
CA GLU A 25 -7.59 7.70 15.07
C GLU A 25 -7.89 7.72 13.56
N GLN A 26 -9.16 7.80 13.17
CA GLN A 26 -9.57 7.90 11.77
C GLN A 26 -9.03 9.18 11.11
N ARG A 27 -9.00 10.31 11.85
CA ARG A 27 -8.44 11.57 11.35
C ARG A 27 -6.93 11.47 11.13
N ASN A 28 -6.20 10.86 12.05
CA ASN A 28 -4.75 10.67 11.94
C ASN A 28 -4.42 9.73 10.76
N GLN A 29 -5.13 8.61 10.63
CA GLN A 29 -4.99 7.70 9.49
C GLN A 29 -5.24 8.41 8.15
N ASN A 30 -6.29 9.24 8.06
CA ASN A 30 -6.56 10.02 6.85
C ASN A 30 -5.46 11.05 6.55
N ALA A 31 -4.88 11.67 7.58
CA ALA A 31 -3.79 12.63 7.42
C ALA A 31 -2.51 11.95 6.89
N ASP A 32 -2.18 10.78 7.41
CA ASP A 32 -0.99 10.04 6.99
C ASP A 32 -1.16 9.46 5.57
N LEU A 33 -2.35 8.96 5.24
CA LEU A 33 -2.71 8.60 3.88
C LEU A 33 -2.55 9.78 2.92
N PHE A 34 -3.06 10.96 3.29
CA PHE A 34 -2.93 12.16 2.45
C PHE A 34 -1.46 12.54 2.22
N LYS A 35 -0.63 12.53 3.28
CA LYS A 35 0.81 12.81 3.17
C LYS A 35 1.51 11.79 2.26
N ALA A 36 1.23 10.50 2.43
CA ALA A 36 1.80 9.44 1.61
C ALA A 36 1.45 9.64 0.13
N ARG A 37 0.19 9.96 -0.17
CA ARG A 37 -0.25 10.26 -1.54
C ARG A 37 0.43 11.49 -2.11
N GLN A 38 0.55 12.56 -1.33
CA GLN A 38 1.23 13.77 -1.78
C GLN A 38 2.71 13.50 -2.08
N MET A 39 3.40 12.77 -1.21
CA MET A 39 4.79 12.37 -1.43
C MET A 39 4.96 11.54 -2.70
N LEU A 40 4.07 10.58 -2.98
CA LEU A 40 4.10 9.80 -4.21
C LEU A 40 3.88 10.67 -5.46
N ILE A 41 2.98 11.66 -5.39
CA ILE A 41 2.74 12.61 -6.48
C ILE A 41 3.98 13.48 -6.71
N GLU A 42 4.62 13.98 -5.65
CA GLU A 42 5.83 14.78 -5.74
C GLU A 42 6.99 13.98 -6.35
N CYS A 43 7.17 12.72 -5.91
CA CYS A 43 8.13 11.80 -6.50
C CYS A 43 7.86 11.60 -8.01
N PHE A 44 6.61 11.34 -8.39
CA PHE A 44 6.22 11.20 -9.79
C PHE A 44 6.48 12.48 -10.60
N ALA A 45 6.14 13.64 -10.05
CA ALA A 45 6.29 14.93 -10.72
C ALA A 45 7.75 15.31 -10.95
N GLY A 46 8.68 14.78 -10.15
CA GLY A 46 10.12 14.95 -10.33
C GLY A 46 10.72 14.12 -11.48
N LEU A 47 9.97 13.20 -12.09
CA LEU A 47 10.46 12.35 -13.16
C LEU A 47 10.44 13.04 -14.53
N ASP A 48 11.52 12.87 -15.29
CA ASP A 48 11.54 13.17 -16.72
C ASP A 48 10.87 12.04 -17.51
N LEU A 49 9.55 12.19 -17.71
CA LEU A 49 8.74 11.22 -18.43
C LEU A 49 9.17 11.03 -19.89
N GLN A 50 9.78 12.05 -20.52
CA GLN A 50 10.25 11.94 -21.90
C GLN A 50 11.46 11.00 -21.97
N ARG A 51 12.45 11.21 -21.10
CA ARG A 51 13.64 10.34 -21.01
C ARG A 51 13.25 8.90 -20.62
N ILE A 52 12.24 8.72 -19.76
CA ILE A 52 11.69 7.39 -19.43
C ILE A 52 11.07 6.71 -20.65
N ILE A 53 10.21 7.39 -21.41
CA ILE A 53 9.58 6.80 -22.61
C ILE A 53 10.63 6.42 -23.65
N GLU A 54 11.67 7.23 -23.78
CA GLU A 54 12.78 7.00 -24.72
C GLU A 54 13.76 5.92 -24.24
N GLN A 55 13.54 5.33 -23.06
CA GLN A 55 14.44 4.35 -22.45
C GLN A 55 15.88 4.87 -22.37
N ASN A 56 16.04 6.14 -22.01
CA ASN A 56 17.33 6.80 -21.95
C ASN A 56 18.19 6.19 -20.82
N ALA A 57 19.21 5.43 -21.18
CA ALA A 57 20.07 4.71 -20.23
C ALA A 57 20.78 5.64 -19.24
N GLU A 58 21.28 6.79 -19.70
CA GLU A 58 21.96 7.77 -18.84
C GLU A 58 21.03 8.28 -17.75
N TYR A 59 19.75 8.52 -18.08
CA TYR A 59 18.76 8.93 -17.09
C TYR A 59 18.46 7.83 -16.05
N PHE A 60 18.45 6.57 -16.46
CA PHE A 60 18.31 5.45 -15.52
C PHE A 60 19.52 5.29 -14.60
N GLU A 61 20.73 5.56 -15.11
CA GLU A 61 21.95 5.61 -14.28
C GLU A 61 21.91 6.80 -13.30
N GLU A 62 21.45 7.98 -13.74
CA GLU A 62 21.26 9.16 -12.87
C GLU A 62 20.30 8.87 -11.71
N LEU A 63 19.29 8.02 -11.94
CA LEU A 63 18.32 7.61 -10.93
C LEU A 63 18.80 6.44 -10.06
N ASP A 64 20.02 5.93 -10.27
CA ASP A 64 20.56 4.72 -9.62
C ASP A 64 19.63 3.50 -9.79
N ALA A 65 19.09 3.34 -11.01
CA ALA A 65 18.12 2.28 -11.30
C ALA A 65 18.80 0.92 -11.44
N GLY A 66 18.31 -0.06 -10.68
CA GLY A 66 18.57 -1.46 -10.91
C GLY A 66 17.67 -2.03 -12.01
N TYR A 67 18.10 -3.14 -12.61
CA TYR A 67 17.29 -3.89 -13.58
C TYR A 67 16.99 -5.30 -13.08
N ASP A 68 15.71 -5.61 -12.92
CA ASP A 68 15.20 -6.93 -12.59
C ASP A 68 14.93 -7.70 -13.89
N ALA A 69 15.86 -8.57 -14.25
CA ALA A 69 15.81 -9.34 -15.48
C ALA A 69 14.66 -10.37 -15.50
N ASP A 70 14.28 -10.90 -14.34
CA ASP A 70 13.23 -11.92 -14.23
C ASP A 70 11.85 -11.34 -14.54
N ASN A 71 11.62 -10.09 -14.11
CA ASN A 71 10.35 -9.39 -14.35
C ASN A 71 10.43 -8.32 -15.44
N GLN A 72 11.58 -8.19 -16.10
CA GLN A 72 11.84 -7.24 -17.19
C GLN A 72 11.47 -5.79 -16.85
N ARG A 73 11.89 -5.32 -15.68
CA ARG A 73 11.56 -3.99 -15.17
C ARG A 73 12.75 -3.34 -14.50
N PHE A 74 12.77 -2.01 -14.55
CA PHE A 74 13.67 -1.22 -13.72
C PHE A 74 13.07 -1.05 -12.34
N PHE A 75 13.92 -1.01 -11.32
CA PHE A 75 13.55 -0.66 -9.96
C PHE A 75 14.49 0.43 -9.43
N ILE A 76 13.93 1.36 -8.67
CA ILE A 76 14.67 2.45 -8.03
C ILE A 76 14.20 2.52 -6.58
N GLU A 77 15.16 2.56 -5.67
CA GLU A 77 14.91 2.72 -4.24
C GLU A 77 15.35 4.12 -3.81
N GLN A 78 14.41 4.95 -3.37
CA GLN A 78 14.70 6.30 -2.91
C GLN A 78 14.51 6.42 -1.39
N PRO A 79 15.53 6.84 -0.63
CA PRO A 79 15.38 7.06 0.80
C PRO A 79 14.40 8.21 1.07
N ILE A 80 13.55 8.07 2.07
CA ILE A 80 12.63 9.13 2.49
C ILE A 80 13.36 10.07 3.45
N ALA A 81 13.67 11.27 2.96
CA ALA A 81 14.40 12.28 3.73
C ALA A 81 13.68 12.62 5.05
N GLY A 82 14.41 12.57 6.16
CA GLY A 82 13.88 12.86 7.48
C GLY A 82 13.03 11.75 8.11
N SER A 83 12.94 10.56 7.48
CA SER A 83 12.29 9.41 8.10
C SER A 83 13.12 8.89 9.27
N GLN A 84 12.41 8.55 10.35
CA GLN A 84 12.98 7.91 11.55
C GLN A 84 13.09 6.38 11.43
N TYR A 85 12.51 5.80 10.36
CA TYR A 85 12.53 4.36 10.13
C TYR A 85 13.73 3.99 9.26
N ARG A 86 14.49 2.97 9.67
CA ARG A 86 15.73 2.55 8.99
C ARG A 86 15.47 2.02 7.58
N ASP A 87 14.30 1.43 7.34
CA ASP A 87 13.92 0.82 6.06
C ASP A 87 12.90 1.69 5.31
N ALA A 88 12.94 3.02 5.50
CA ALA A 88 12.07 3.96 4.82
C ALA A 88 12.56 4.30 3.41
N GLY A 89 12.34 3.36 2.49
CA GLY A 89 12.52 3.58 1.06
C GLY A 89 11.17 3.70 0.34
N LEU A 90 11.08 4.66 -0.57
CA LEU A 90 10.13 4.63 -1.67
C LEU A 90 10.65 3.64 -2.72
N LEU A 91 9.79 2.75 -3.19
CA LEU A 91 10.12 1.86 -4.31
C LEU A 91 9.40 2.36 -5.56
N MET A 92 10.16 2.51 -6.64
CA MET A 92 9.65 2.81 -7.97
C MET A 92 9.95 1.66 -8.90
N LEU A 93 8.94 1.23 -9.66
CA LEU A 93 9.05 0.18 -10.66
C LEU A 93 8.65 0.75 -12.01
N ILE A 94 9.46 0.51 -13.03
CA ILE A 94 9.21 0.98 -14.40
C ILE A 94 9.28 -0.20 -15.36
N SER A 95 8.18 -0.48 -16.05
CA SER A 95 8.08 -1.53 -17.07
C SER A 95 7.63 -0.98 -18.42
N TYR A 96 7.93 -1.72 -19.48
CA TYR A 96 7.67 -1.31 -20.86
C TYR A 96 6.79 -2.33 -21.57
N PRO A 97 5.46 -2.30 -21.32
CA PRO A 97 4.56 -3.30 -21.90
C PRO A 97 4.43 -3.17 -23.42
N ARG A 98 4.70 -1.96 -23.98
CA ARG A 98 4.59 -1.66 -25.41
C ARG A 98 5.60 -0.58 -25.83
N PRO A 99 6.01 -0.54 -27.10
CA PRO A 99 6.80 0.58 -27.62
C PRO A 99 6.09 1.93 -27.43
N GLY A 100 6.81 2.93 -26.93
CA GLY A 100 6.25 4.27 -26.68
C GLY A 100 5.30 4.36 -25.48
N GLU A 101 5.22 3.31 -24.67
CA GLU A 101 4.50 3.29 -23.41
C GLU A 101 5.43 2.85 -22.27
N ALA A 102 5.26 3.46 -21.11
CA ALA A 102 5.87 3.01 -19.86
C ALA A 102 4.79 2.89 -18.79
N GLU A 103 4.94 1.89 -17.93
CA GLU A 103 4.13 1.73 -16.74
C GLU A 103 5.00 2.00 -15.53
N ILE A 104 4.63 3.02 -14.76
CA ILE A 104 5.35 3.48 -13.58
C ILE A 104 4.49 3.18 -12.37
N CYS A 105 5.02 2.41 -11.43
CA CYS A 105 4.38 2.11 -10.15
C CYS A 105 5.27 2.63 -9.02
N LEU A 106 4.72 3.46 -8.17
CA LEU A 106 5.37 4.01 -6.98
C LEU A 106 4.71 3.42 -5.74
N TYR A 107 5.53 3.02 -4.79
CA TYR A 107 5.08 2.39 -3.55
C TYR A 107 5.62 3.14 -2.34
N ALA A 108 4.72 3.49 -1.43
CA ALA A 108 5.04 4.03 -0.11
C ALA A 108 5.00 2.92 0.96
N PRO A 109 6.03 2.84 1.82
CA PRO A 109 6.18 1.79 2.83
C PRO A 109 5.09 1.82 3.93
N GLU A 110 5.10 0.81 4.80
CA GLU A 110 4.12 0.59 5.89
C GLU A 110 3.77 1.84 6.70
N HIS A 111 4.80 2.51 7.21
CA HIS A 111 4.66 3.70 8.05
C HIS A 111 4.03 4.89 7.32
N LEU A 112 3.81 4.76 6.01
CA LEU A 112 3.11 5.69 5.12
C LEU A 112 1.87 5.03 4.48
N SER A 113 1.19 4.18 5.24
CA SER A 113 -0.14 3.66 4.92
C SER A 113 -0.22 2.82 3.65
N TRP A 114 0.85 2.11 3.26
CA TRP A 114 0.85 1.14 2.15
C TRP A 114 0.22 1.70 0.85
N GLN A 115 0.59 2.91 0.45
CA GLN A 115 0.01 3.55 -0.73
C GLN A 115 0.74 3.13 -2.01
N TRP A 116 -0.05 2.93 -3.07
CA TRP A 116 0.44 2.63 -4.41
C TRP A 116 -0.08 3.70 -5.38
N LEU A 117 0.82 4.31 -6.13
CA LEU A 117 0.50 5.22 -7.22
C LEU A 117 0.95 4.60 -8.53
N ARG A 118 0.02 4.40 -9.44
CA ARG A 118 0.27 3.85 -10.77
C ARG A 118 0.02 4.90 -11.84
N SER A 119 0.91 4.95 -12.82
CA SER A 119 0.73 5.73 -14.03
C SER A 119 1.09 4.92 -15.26
N ARG A 120 0.20 4.95 -16.25
CA ARG A 120 0.50 4.42 -17.58
C ARG A 120 0.81 5.58 -18.52
N VAL A 121 2.10 5.83 -18.66
CA VAL A 121 2.65 6.91 -19.47
C VAL A 121 2.63 6.47 -20.94
N ARG A 122 2.03 7.30 -21.80
CA ARG A 122 1.97 7.03 -23.24
C ARG A 122 2.35 8.26 -24.04
N ARG A 123 3.18 8.06 -25.06
CA ARG A 123 3.46 9.09 -26.06
C ARG A 123 2.25 9.23 -26.98
N VAL A 124 1.69 10.43 -27.06
CA VAL A 124 0.68 10.81 -28.07
C VAL A 124 1.30 11.86 -29.00
N PRO A 125 0.76 12.10 -30.21
CA PRO A 125 1.44 12.92 -31.22
C PRO A 125 1.84 14.34 -30.79
N ALA A 126 1.12 14.92 -29.83
CA ALA A 126 1.33 16.31 -29.38
C ALA A 126 1.85 16.44 -27.93
N CYS A 127 1.88 15.36 -27.14
CA CYS A 127 2.27 15.40 -25.73
C CYS A 127 2.53 14.00 -25.15
N ILE A 128 2.89 13.95 -23.87
CA ILE A 128 2.88 12.73 -23.06
C ILE A 128 1.59 12.73 -22.24
N ASN A 129 0.84 11.63 -22.30
CA ASN A 129 -0.31 11.41 -21.41
C ASN A 129 0.10 10.47 -20.27
N ALA A 130 -0.08 10.92 -19.03
CA ALA A 130 0.33 10.19 -17.82
C ALA A 130 -0.76 10.30 -16.73
N PRO A 131 -1.88 9.58 -16.87
CA PRO A 131 -2.91 9.57 -15.84
C PRO A 131 -2.36 8.96 -14.56
N LEU A 132 -2.73 9.55 -13.42
CA LEU A 132 -2.35 9.09 -12.09
C LEU A 132 -3.52 8.37 -11.44
N VAL A 133 -3.29 7.15 -10.98
CA VAL A 133 -4.30 6.31 -10.31
C VAL A 133 -3.71 5.77 -9.02
N PHE A 134 -4.35 6.08 -7.90
CA PHE A 134 -4.03 5.39 -6.64
C PHE A 134 -4.76 4.05 -6.63
N GLU A 135 -4.00 2.97 -6.47
CA GLU A 135 -4.60 1.64 -6.33
C GLU A 135 -5.26 1.53 -4.95
N PRO A 136 -6.37 0.78 -4.82
CA PRO A 136 -6.99 0.52 -3.54
C PRO A 136 -5.98 -0.16 -2.61
N MET A 137 -5.94 0.26 -1.34
CA MET A 137 -5.09 -0.36 -0.32
C MET A 137 -5.43 -1.84 -0.19
N GLN A 138 -4.60 -2.72 -0.76
CA GLN A 138 -4.51 -4.10 -0.33
C GLN A 138 -3.44 -4.14 0.76
N GLN A 139 -3.89 -4.03 2.01
CA GLN A 139 -3.05 -4.44 3.12
C GLN A 139 -2.77 -5.94 2.90
N PRO A 140 -1.49 -6.38 2.92
CA PRO A 140 -1.18 -7.81 2.81
C PRO A 140 -2.00 -8.56 3.86
N ASP A 141 -2.72 -9.61 3.45
CA ASP A 141 -3.61 -10.38 4.34
C ASP A 141 -2.88 -10.90 5.60
N ASP A 142 -1.56 -11.06 5.51
CA ASP A 142 -0.66 -11.48 6.60
C ASP A 142 -0.52 -10.47 7.74
N MET A 143 -1.02 -9.24 7.58
CA MET A 143 -1.00 -8.17 8.60
C MET A 143 -2.37 -7.91 9.25
N MET A 144 -3.35 -8.79 9.05
CA MET A 144 -4.51 -8.83 9.94
C MET A 144 -4.02 -9.25 11.34
N PRO A 145 -4.08 -8.39 12.39
CA PRO A 145 -3.82 -8.85 13.74
C PRO A 145 -4.90 -9.87 14.05
N ASN A 146 -4.57 -11.17 13.97
CA ASN A 146 -5.44 -12.33 14.22
C ASN A 146 -6.79 -11.92 14.80
N SER A 147 -7.75 -11.56 13.94
CA SER A 147 -9.13 -11.48 14.35
C SER A 147 -9.47 -12.93 14.68
N GLN A 148 -9.39 -13.27 15.97
CA GLN A 148 -9.76 -14.58 16.49
C GLN A 148 -11.03 -15.01 15.76
N PRO A 149 -11.08 -16.21 15.16
CA PRO A 149 -12.32 -16.67 14.58
C PRO A 149 -13.33 -16.73 15.72
N ALA A 150 -14.35 -15.87 15.63
CA ALA A 150 -15.52 -15.97 16.46
C ALA A 150 -16.13 -17.36 16.21
N SER A 151 -15.88 -18.27 17.15
CA SER A 151 -16.62 -19.51 17.36
C SER A 151 -16.89 -20.32 16.08
N ALA A 152 -15.87 -20.99 15.55
CA ALA A 152 -16.10 -22.21 14.81
C ALA A 152 -16.61 -23.27 15.80
N THR A 153 -17.94 -23.38 15.89
CA THR A 153 -18.63 -24.49 16.53
C THR A 153 -18.01 -25.80 16.03
N MET A 154 -17.27 -26.48 16.90
CA MET A 154 -16.82 -27.84 16.68
C MET A 154 -18.03 -28.73 16.37
N GLN A 155 -18.22 -29.09 15.10
CA GLN A 155 -18.84 -30.36 14.76
C GLN A 155 -17.73 -31.35 14.42
N LEU A 156 -17.30 -32.07 15.45
CA LEU A 156 -16.62 -33.35 15.30
C LEU A 156 -17.59 -34.31 14.62
N GLN A 157 -17.41 -34.55 13.32
CA GLN A 157 -17.86 -35.78 12.69
C GLN A 157 -16.64 -36.60 12.29
N HIS A 158 -16.53 -37.75 12.98
CA HIS A 158 -15.58 -38.83 12.76
C HIS A 158 -15.46 -39.21 11.27
N CYS A 159 -14.29 -38.96 10.68
CA CYS A 159 -13.84 -39.74 9.54
C CYS A 159 -13.00 -40.91 10.06
N LYS A 160 -13.60 -42.11 9.97
CA LYS A 160 -12.99 -43.41 10.27
C LYS A 160 -12.06 -43.75 9.09
N TYR A 161 -10.75 -43.75 9.32
CA TYR A 161 -9.76 -44.26 8.35
C TYR A 161 -9.67 -45.78 8.50
N GLU A 162 -10.07 -46.54 7.48
CA GLU A 162 -9.63 -47.93 7.29
C GLU A 162 -8.49 -47.93 6.25
N PRO A 163 -7.35 -48.60 6.52
CA PRO A 163 -6.30 -48.75 5.53
C PRO A 163 -6.56 -49.99 4.66
N GLU A 164 -6.68 -49.80 3.36
CA GLU A 164 -6.59 -50.91 2.40
C GLU A 164 -5.12 -51.37 2.33
N MET A 165 -4.86 -52.56 2.85
CA MET A 165 -3.64 -53.32 2.58
C MET A 165 -3.72 -53.88 1.16
N GLY A 166 -2.65 -53.65 0.41
CA GLY A 166 -2.52 -54.12 -0.97
C GLY A 166 -2.52 -55.64 -1.12
N ASN A 167 -2.76 -56.04 -2.37
CA ASN A 167 -2.11 -57.15 -3.06
C ASN A 167 -2.02 -56.79 -4.55
#